data_AF-A0A6G0MT47-F1
#
_entry.id   AF-A0A6G0MT47-F1
#
_cell.length_a   1.000
_cell.length_b   1.000
_cell.length_c   1.000
_cell.angle_alpha   90.00
_cell.angle_beta   90.00
_cell.angle_gamma   90.00
#
_symmetry.space_group_name_H-M   'P 1'
#
loop_
_entity.id
_entity.type
_entity.pdbx_description
1 polymer ?
#
loop_
_entity_poly.entity_id
_entity_poly.type
_entity_poly.pdbx_seq_one_letter_code
_entity_poly.pdbx_strand_id
1 'polypeptide(L)'
;MPKWIAWRELALSIDAEDGDAVLSDMKSFEITKSNAMACTACSDIEPQQMRYRLLACNSDACDSAWVIACPWRIKTLACLKNDEVSIYEFGEHASGVSSPKKKKLTGAQKEFCRELTNNHLRPMRIRHAMARKFEIALEELPALTTVQNSVNHYSRTYRVNNDRVDDLRDWIHARAFTGEEQTTQAFTFGWDLDRDGKPIVGNGSDKRPFVIGLTTKALIQRLMVPPESFILHVDGTYKMNFREYPVLVVGMSDRSRGFHLVALFIVSQETQDVIQPALMALRRLHFWITSRELVVKYTMADADQAQFNALSAVFGGAGQLQTLMCFFHVMEKVYKAIKSPPRSWRVQ
;
A
#
# COMPACT_ATOMS: atom_id res chain seq x y z
N MET A 1 -47.30 -21.61 10.61
CA MET A 1 -47.26 -21.43 9.14
C MET A 1 -46.50 -20.16 8.85
N PRO A 2 -45.47 -20.15 7.97
CA PRO A 2 -44.79 -18.91 7.63
C PRO A 2 -45.77 -17.96 6.94
N LYS A 3 -45.87 -16.72 7.42
CA LYS A 3 -46.74 -15.69 6.84
C LYS A 3 -46.33 -15.48 5.38
N TRP A 4 -47.25 -15.72 4.44
CA TRP A 4 -47.02 -15.45 3.03
C TRP A 4 -46.91 -13.93 2.83
N ILE A 5 -45.74 -13.48 2.39
CA ILE A 5 -45.47 -12.06 2.12
C ILE A 5 -45.83 -11.82 0.65
N ALA A 6 -46.87 -11.02 0.41
CA ALA A 6 -47.27 -10.61 -0.94
C ALA A 6 -46.31 -9.53 -1.44
N TRP A 7 -45.36 -9.92 -2.29
CA TRP A 7 -44.40 -9.02 -2.92
C TRP A 7 -45.03 -8.33 -4.12
N ARG A 8 -44.89 -7.00 -4.23
CA ARG A 8 -45.24 -6.24 -5.43
C ARG A 8 -44.09 -6.27 -6.43
N GLU A 9 -44.38 -6.50 -7.69
CA GLU A 9 -43.40 -6.46 -8.77
C GLU A 9 -43.11 -5.01 -9.14
N LEU A 10 -41.83 -4.62 -9.16
CA LEU A 10 -41.38 -3.29 -9.58
C LEU A 10 -40.74 -3.34 -10.96
N ALA A 11 -39.90 -4.34 -11.20
CA ALA A 11 -39.30 -4.60 -12.49
C ALA A 11 -39.00 -6.10 -12.61
N LEU A 12 -39.16 -6.65 -13.81
CA LEU A 12 -38.95 -8.08 -14.07
C LEU A 12 -38.01 -8.24 -15.24
N SER A 13 -36.95 -9.04 -15.07
CA SER A 13 -36.04 -9.45 -16.15
C SER A 13 -35.52 -8.26 -16.96
N ILE A 14 -35.18 -7.17 -16.27
CA ILE A 14 -34.48 -6.03 -16.86
C ILE A 14 -32.97 -6.26 -16.78
N ASP A 15 -32.19 -5.58 -17.60
CA ASP A 15 -30.73 -5.67 -17.50
C ASP A 15 -30.23 -5.09 -16.16
N ALA A 16 -28.99 -5.45 -15.82
CA ALA A 16 -28.38 -5.05 -14.56
C ALA A 16 -28.18 -3.52 -14.44
N GLU A 17 -27.99 -2.79 -15.54
CA GLU A 17 -27.81 -1.33 -15.51
C GLU A 17 -29.12 -0.62 -15.20
N ASP A 18 -30.20 -0.99 -15.88
CA ASP A 18 -31.56 -0.53 -15.60
C ASP A 18 -31.98 -0.93 -14.19
N GLY A 19 -31.63 -2.14 -13.74
CA GLY A 19 -31.89 -2.59 -12.37
C GLY A 19 -31.19 -1.73 -11.31
N ASP A 20 -29.94 -1.36 -11.56
CA ASP A 20 -29.20 -0.43 -10.70
C ASP A 20 -29.82 0.98 -10.72
N ALA A 21 -30.37 1.44 -11.86
CA ALA A 21 -31.07 2.71 -11.98
C ALA A 21 -32.36 2.74 -11.13
N VAL A 22 -33.21 1.70 -11.23
CA VAL A 22 -34.43 1.58 -10.41
C VAL A 22 -34.08 1.59 -8.92
N LEU A 23 -33.05 0.85 -8.50
CA LEU A 23 -32.59 0.87 -7.11
C LEU A 23 -32.00 2.23 -6.71
N SER A 24 -31.35 2.94 -7.64
CA SER A 24 -30.72 4.22 -7.36
C SER A 24 -31.72 5.33 -7.01
N ASP A 25 -32.95 5.25 -7.53
CA ASP A 25 -34.01 6.23 -7.27
C ASP A 25 -34.64 6.06 -5.88
N MET A 26 -34.59 4.86 -5.32
CA MET A 26 -35.20 4.53 -4.03
C MET A 26 -34.48 5.14 -2.82
N LYS A 27 -35.15 5.15 -1.65
CA LYS A 27 -34.54 5.64 -0.39
C LYS A 27 -33.35 4.78 0.03
N SER A 28 -32.50 5.33 0.91
CA SER A 28 -31.32 4.63 1.39
C SER A 28 -31.64 3.26 1.98
N PHE A 29 -30.90 2.26 1.55
CA PHE A 29 -31.10 0.87 1.94
C PHE A 29 -29.77 0.16 2.19
N GLU A 30 -29.85 -0.93 2.93
CA GLU A 30 -28.76 -1.87 3.15
C GLU A 30 -29.18 -3.29 2.75
N ILE A 31 -28.20 -4.09 2.34
CA ILE A 31 -28.42 -5.51 2.01
C ILE A 31 -28.32 -6.29 3.31
N THR A 32 -29.45 -6.86 3.75
CA THR A 32 -29.54 -7.65 5.00
C THR A 32 -29.30 -9.14 4.74
N LYS A 33 -29.54 -9.62 3.52
CA LYS A 33 -29.31 -11.01 3.12
C LYS A 33 -28.82 -11.07 1.69
N SER A 34 -27.86 -11.94 1.40
CA SER A 34 -27.36 -12.20 0.05
C SER A 34 -26.97 -13.68 -0.08
N ASN A 35 -27.79 -14.46 -0.78
CA ASN A 35 -27.60 -15.90 -0.94
C ASN A 35 -27.45 -16.26 -2.42
N ALA A 36 -26.64 -17.28 -2.70
CA ALA A 36 -26.61 -17.93 -4.00
C ALA A 36 -27.66 -19.05 -4.04
N MET A 37 -28.38 -19.17 -5.15
CA MET A 37 -29.43 -20.18 -5.33
C MET A 37 -29.50 -20.67 -6.78
N ALA A 38 -30.12 -21.82 -7.00
CA ALA A 38 -30.40 -22.31 -8.34
C ALA A 38 -31.23 -21.27 -9.11
N CYS A 39 -30.86 -21.04 -10.36
CA CYS A 39 -31.58 -20.09 -11.20
C CYS A 39 -32.93 -20.70 -11.58
N THR A 40 -34.01 -19.97 -11.30
CA THR A 40 -35.37 -20.37 -11.69
C THR A 40 -35.76 -19.85 -13.07
N ALA A 41 -34.92 -18.98 -13.67
CA ALA A 41 -35.14 -18.39 -14.99
C ALA A 41 -34.35 -19.10 -16.11
N CYS A 42 -33.26 -19.78 -15.77
CA CYS A 42 -32.46 -20.56 -16.72
C CYS A 42 -32.74 -22.06 -16.52
N SER A 43 -32.90 -22.82 -17.61
CA SER A 43 -33.14 -24.28 -17.57
C SER A 43 -31.87 -25.12 -17.34
N ASP A 44 -30.81 -24.53 -16.76
CA ASP A 44 -29.48 -25.14 -16.66
C ASP A 44 -29.26 -25.98 -15.40
N ILE A 45 -28.36 -26.95 -15.53
CA ILE A 45 -28.03 -27.98 -14.53
C ILE A 45 -27.04 -27.44 -13.46
N GLU A 46 -26.35 -26.32 -13.71
CA GLU A 46 -25.35 -25.79 -12.78
C GLU A 46 -26.00 -25.17 -11.52
N PRO A 47 -25.69 -25.69 -10.32
CA PRO A 47 -26.23 -25.15 -9.09
C PRO A 47 -25.59 -23.78 -8.79
N GLN A 48 -26.41 -22.77 -8.49
CA GLN A 48 -26.03 -21.43 -7.95
C GLN A 48 -25.84 -20.25 -8.94
N GLN A 49 -26.47 -20.28 -10.11
CA GLN A 49 -26.40 -19.17 -11.09
C GLN A 49 -27.37 -17.99 -10.81
N MET A 50 -28.07 -17.95 -9.67
CA MET A 50 -28.90 -16.81 -9.29
C MET A 50 -28.52 -16.28 -7.91
N ARG A 51 -28.47 -14.96 -7.78
CA ARG A 51 -28.19 -14.27 -6.53
C ARG A 51 -29.46 -13.62 -5.98
N TYR A 52 -29.92 -14.15 -4.86
CA TYR A 52 -31.02 -13.61 -4.07
C TYR A 52 -30.48 -12.57 -3.10
N ARG A 53 -31.08 -11.37 -3.08
CA ARG A 53 -30.80 -10.37 -2.04
C ARG A 53 -32.08 -9.85 -1.41
N LEU A 54 -32.00 -9.62 -0.10
CA LEU A 54 -33.01 -8.89 0.66
C LEU A 54 -32.41 -7.58 1.14
N LEU A 55 -33.11 -6.49 0.91
CA LEU A 55 -32.70 -5.14 1.26
C LEU A 55 -33.72 -4.53 2.22
N ALA A 56 -33.23 -3.78 3.20
CA ALA A 56 -34.02 -3.10 4.20
C ALA A 56 -33.73 -1.60 4.19
N CYS A 57 -34.73 -0.81 4.60
CA CYS A 57 -34.60 0.63 4.74
C CYS A 57 -33.51 0.97 5.78
N ASN A 58 -32.60 1.88 5.41
CA ASN A 58 -31.57 2.45 6.29
C ASN A 58 -31.59 3.98 6.11
N SER A 59 -32.76 4.58 6.33
CA SER A 59 -33.02 6.01 6.21
C SER A 59 -33.22 6.58 7.60
N ASP A 60 -32.39 7.53 8.00
CA ASP A 60 -32.47 8.19 9.31
C ASP A 60 -33.85 8.83 9.54
N ALA A 61 -34.49 9.30 8.46
CA ALA A 61 -35.83 9.85 8.50
C ALA A 61 -36.91 8.80 8.77
N CYS A 62 -36.72 7.56 8.32
CA CYS A 62 -37.63 6.45 8.64
C CYS A 62 -37.36 5.89 10.05
N ASP A 63 -36.10 5.88 10.48
CA ASP A 63 -35.69 5.42 11.81
C ASP A 63 -36.22 6.36 12.91
N SER A 64 -36.20 7.67 12.65
CA SER A 64 -36.71 8.68 13.58
C SER A 64 -38.25 8.77 13.63
N ALA A 65 -38.95 8.25 12.62
CA ALA A 65 -40.40 8.39 12.47
C ALA A 65 -41.21 7.27 13.13
N TRP A 66 -40.60 6.12 13.45
CA TRP A 66 -41.31 4.96 14.00
C TRP A 66 -40.49 4.28 15.09
N VAL A 67 -41.15 3.95 16.20
CA VAL A 67 -40.58 3.18 17.34
C VAL A 67 -40.13 1.75 16.96
N ILE A 68 -40.56 1.22 15.82
CA ILE A 68 -40.22 -0.12 15.30
C ILE A 68 -39.54 0.06 13.95
N ALA A 69 -38.60 -0.82 13.62
CA ALA A 69 -37.89 -0.80 12.34
C ALA A 69 -38.85 -0.67 11.13
N CYS A 70 -38.51 0.24 10.21
CA CYS A 70 -39.29 0.54 9.01
C CYS A 70 -39.71 -0.75 8.27
N PRO A 71 -41.01 -0.93 7.93
CA PRO A 71 -41.52 -2.19 7.38
C PRO A 71 -41.15 -2.42 5.91
N TRP A 72 -40.67 -1.38 5.22
CA TRP A 72 -40.29 -1.43 3.81
C TRP A 72 -39.10 -2.36 3.52
N ARG A 73 -39.26 -3.23 2.52
CA ARG A 73 -38.27 -4.22 2.09
C ARG A 73 -38.24 -4.35 0.57
N ILE A 74 -37.07 -4.71 0.04
CA ILE A 74 -36.88 -5.11 -1.36
C ILE A 74 -36.29 -6.50 -1.44
N LYS A 75 -36.75 -7.26 -2.41
CA LYS A 75 -36.14 -8.52 -2.85
C LYS A 75 -35.63 -8.35 -4.27
N THR A 76 -34.37 -8.69 -4.51
CA THR A 76 -33.82 -8.78 -5.87
C THR A 76 -33.38 -10.19 -6.20
N LEU A 77 -33.64 -10.60 -7.44
CA LEU A 77 -33.21 -11.86 -8.03
C LEU A 77 -32.37 -11.52 -9.26
N ALA A 78 -31.05 -11.73 -9.17
CA ALA A 78 -30.13 -11.46 -10.28
C ALA A 78 -29.62 -12.76 -10.89
N CYS A 79 -29.85 -12.97 -12.18
CA CYS A 79 -29.29 -14.08 -12.94
C CYS A 79 -27.85 -13.75 -13.34
N LEU A 80 -26.89 -14.57 -12.89
CA LEU A 80 -25.46 -14.34 -13.16
C LEU A 80 -25.04 -14.71 -14.59
N LYS A 81 -25.90 -15.38 -15.35
CA LYS A 81 -25.63 -15.83 -16.73
C LYS A 81 -26.12 -14.84 -17.78
N ASN A 82 -27.35 -14.37 -17.63
CA ASN A 82 -28.00 -13.47 -18.59
C ASN A 82 -27.89 -12.00 -18.18
N ASP A 83 -27.31 -11.72 -17.01
CA ASP A 83 -27.19 -10.37 -16.42
C ASP A 83 -28.54 -9.64 -16.24
N GLU A 84 -29.61 -10.42 -16.05
CA GLU A 84 -30.97 -9.93 -15.81
C GLU A 84 -31.31 -9.87 -14.33
N VAL A 85 -32.09 -8.87 -13.93
CA VAL A 85 -32.52 -8.62 -12.56
C VAL A 85 -34.03 -8.46 -12.49
N SER A 86 -34.66 -9.14 -11.53
CA SER A 86 -36.05 -8.89 -11.12
C SER A 86 -36.06 -8.26 -9.72
N ILE A 87 -36.86 -7.20 -9.55
CA ILE A 87 -36.97 -6.39 -8.35
C ILE A 87 -38.41 -6.43 -7.84
N TYR A 88 -38.55 -6.72 -6.55
CA TYR A 88 -39.83 -6.79 -5.86
C TYR A 88 -39.79 -5.96 -4.58
N GLU A 89 -40.92 -5.39 -4.21
CA GLU A 89 -41.08 -4.52 -3.05
C GLU A 89 -42.14 -5.05 -2.09
N PHE A 90 -41.97 -4.76 -0.80
CA PHE A 90 -42.94 -5.06 0.24
C PHE A 90 -43.00 -3.94 1.28
N GLY A 91 -44.22 -3.56 1.67
CA GLY A 91 -44.46 -2.53 2.68
C GLY A 91 -44.24 -1.11 2.17
N GLU A 92 -44.44 -0.13 3.06
CA GLU A 92 -44.24 1.29 2.77
C GLU A 92 -43.22 1.90 3.75
N HIS A 93 -42.60 3.00 3.35
CA HIS A 93 -41.69 3.72 4.23
C HIS A 93 -42.43 4.37 5.40
N ALA A 94 -41.83 4.32 6.59
CA ALA A 94 -42.32 4.98 7.79
C ALA A 94 -42.41 6.52 7.67
N SER A 95 -41.63 7.12 6.79
CA SER A 95 -41.59 8.55 6.54
C SER A 95 -41.54 8.84 5.05
N GLY A 96 -42.22 9.91 4.62
CA GLY A 96 -42.13 10.45 3.26
C GLY A 96 -40.84 11.24 3.00
N VAL A 97 -40.14 11.69 4.05
CA VAL A 97 -38.96 12.57 3.94
C VAL A 97 -37.76 11.83 3.33
N SER A 98 -37.06 12.48 2.40
CA SER A 98 -35.85 11.94 1.76
C SER A 98 -34.65 12.01 2.72
N SER A 99 -33.81 10.97 2.74
CA SER A 99 -32.57 10.94 3.52
C SER A 99 -31.34 11.09 2.62
N PRO A 100 -30.23 11.67 3.13
CA PRO A 100 -28.99 11.78 2.36
C PRO A 100 -28.47 10.40 1.94
N LYS A 101 -28.33 10.17 0.63
CA LYS A 101 -27.76 8.91 0.11
C LYS A 101 -26.24 8.93 0.28
N LYS A 102 -25.66 7.84 0.79
CA LYS A 102 -24.20 7.62 0.69
C LYS A 102 -23.83 7.47 -0.79
N LYS A 103 -23.03 8.41 -1.31
CA LYS A 103 -22.51 8.39 -2.69
C LYS A 103 -21.73 7.09 -2.94
N LYS A 104 -22.24 6.23 -3.81
CA LYS A 104 -21.61 4.95 -4.22
C LYS A 104 -20.84 5.14 -5.54
N LEU A 105 -19.86 4.28 -5.79
CA LEU A 105 -19.18 4.23 -7.09
C LEU A 105 -20.09 3.53 -8.12
N THR A 106 -20.25 4.14 -9.29
CA THR A 106 -20.93 3.53 -10.45
C THR A 106 -20.12 2.37 -11.04
N GLY A 107 -20.72 1.57 -11.93
CA GLY A 107 -20.01 0.51 -12.66
C GLY A 107 -18.77 1.03 -13.39
N ALA A 108 -18.95 2.06 -14.21
CA ALA A 108 -17.86 2.73 -14.95
C ALA A 108 -16.78 3.33 -14.03
N GLN A 109 -17.16 3.92 -12.89
CA GLN A 109 -16.19 4.43 -11.92
C GLN A 109 -15.39 3.30 -11.26
N LYS A 110 -16.02 2.15 -10.99
CA LYS A 110 -15.31 0.97 -10.45
C LYS A 110 -14.32 0.43 -11.47
N GLU A 111 -14.69 0.35 -12.75
CA GLU A 111 -13.79 -0.11 -13.80
C GLU A 111 -12.59 0.82 -13.98
N PHE A 112 -12.82 2.14 -14.03
CA PHE A 112 -11.75 3.12 -14.05
C PHE A 112 -10.85 3.05 -12.80
N CYS A 113 -11.43 2.80 -11.62
CA CYS A 113 -10.62 2.53 -10.42
C CYS A 113 -9.75 1.29 -10.59
N ARG A 114 -10.24 0.21 -11.19
CA ARG A 114 -9.46 -1.02 -11.44
C ARG A 114 -8.30 -0.75 -12.38
N GLU A 115 -8.54 -0.05 -13.49
CA GLU A 115 -7.52 0.35 -14.46
C GLU A 115 -6.38 1.14 -13.79
N LEU A 116 -6.73 2.19 -13.03
CA LEU A 116 -5.73 3.01 -12.35
C LEU A 116 -5.06 2.26 -11.18
N THR A 117 -5.74 1.28 -10.58
CA THR A 117 -5.14 0.37 -9.59
C THR A 117 -4.10 -0.55 -10.25
N ASN A 118 -4.36 -1.02 -11.47
CA ASN A 118 -3.39 -1.79 -12.25
C ASN A 118 -2.14 -0.97 -12.58
N ASN A 119 -2.35 0.31 -12.88
CA ASN A 119 -1.29 1.32 -13.07
C ASN A 119 -0.71 1.86 -11.77
N HIS A 120 -1.02 1.26 -10.62
CA HIS A 120 -0.37 1.60 -9.35
C HIS A 120 -0.61 3.07 -8.96
N LEU A 121 -1.82 3.60 -9.16
CA LEU A 121 -2.14 4.93 -8.63
C LEU A 121 -2.68 4.83 -7.21
N ARG A 122 -2.27 5.78 -6.35
CA ARG A 122 -2.80 5.90 -4.98
C ARG A 122 -4.30 6.25 -5.03
N PRO A 123 -5.15 5.74 -4.11
CA PRO A 123 -6.59 6.00 -4.11
C PRO A 123 -6.99 7.48 -4.19
N MET A 124 -6.20 8.37 -3.58
CA MET A 124 -6.44 9.82 -3.70
C MET A 124 -6.22 10.33 -5.13
N ARG A 125 -5.14 9.88 -5.80
CA ARG A 125 -4.88 10.22 -7.20
C ARG A 125 -5.94 9.64 -8.12
N ILE A 126 -6.44 8.44 -7.82
CA ILE A 126 -7.58 7.82 -8.52
C ILE A 126 -8.82 8.70 -8.38
N ARG A 127 -9.14 9.17 -7.16
CA ARG A 127 -10.29 10.07 -6.92
C ARG A 127 -10.18 11.38 -7.70
N HIS A 128 -9.01 12.03 -7.72
CA HIS A 128 -8.83 13.23 -8.53
C HIS A 128 -8.84 12.97 -10.04
N ALA A 129 -8.32 11.82 -10.49
CA ALA A 129 -8.41 11.43 -11.89
C ALA A 129 -9.86 11.15 -12.31
N MET A 130 -10.66 10.58 -11.41
CA MET A 130 -12.08 10.33 -11.60
C MET A 130 -12.85 11.64 -11.78
N ALA A 131 -12.58 12.65 -10.96
CA ALA A 131 -13.20 13.98 -11.09
C ALA A 131 -13.00 14.56 -12.51
N ARG A 132 -11.77 14.44 -13.04
CA ARG A 132 -11.46 14.90 -14.41
C ARG A 132 -12.06 14.02 -15.49
N LYS A 133 -12.01 12.70 -15.33
CA LYS A 133 -12.45 11.72 -16.35
C LYS A 133 -13.97 11.75 -16.56
N PHE A 134 -14.73 11.95 -15.49
CA PHE A 134 -16.19 11.93 -15.51
C PHE A 134 -16.80 13.34 -15.44
N GLU A 135 -15.97 14.40 -15.42
CA GLU A 135 -16.41 15.80 -15.30
C GLU A 135 -17.30 16.06 -14.08
N ILE A 136 -16.98 15.41 -12.95
CA ILE A 136 -17.73 15.50 -11.69
C ILE A 136 -16.92 16.33 -10.68
N ALA A 137 -17.58 17.24 -9.97
CA ALA A 137 -16.95 17.98 -8.88
C ALA A 137 -16.43 17.03 -7.79
N LEU A 138 -15.30 17.37 -7.15
CA LEU A 138 -14.65 16.47 -6.17
C LEU A 138 -15.55 16.19 -4.95
N GLU A 139 -16.39 17.17 -4.62
CA GLU A 139 -17.41 17.17 -3.56
C GLU A 139 -18.59 16.25 -3.92
N GLU A 140 -18.87 16.07 -5.21
CA GLU A 140 -19.93 15.22 -5.74
C GLU A 140 -19.51 13.74 -5.83
N LEU A 141 -18.20 13.47 -5.85
CA LEU A 141 -17.68 12.12 -5.84
C LEU A 141 -17.87 11.39 -4.50
N PRO A 142 -17.89 10.04 -4.51
CA PRO A 142 -17.81 9.23 -3.30
C PRO A 142 -16.63 9.62 -2.41
N ALA A 143 -16.81 9.46 -1.10
CA ALA A 143 -15.75 9.69 -0.13
C ALA A 143 -14.50 8.86 -0.45
N LEU A 144 -13.32 9.37 -0.08
CA LEU A 144 -12.05 8.69 -0.30
C LEU A 144 -12.05 7.25 0.24
N THR A 145 -12.70 7.03 1.38
CA THR A 145 -12.84 5.71 2.01
C THR A 145 -13.54 4.70 1.09
N THR A 146 -14.54 5.12 0.32
CA THR A 146 -15.24 4.27 -0.66
C THR A 146 -14.31 3.87 -1.82
N VAL A 147 -13.49 4.81 -2.31
CA VAL A 147 -12.48 4.53 -3.34
C VAL A 147 -11.41 3.59 -2.80
N GLN A 148 -10.90 3.84 -1.58
CA GLN A 148 -9.93 2.98 -0.91
C GLN A 148 -10.46 1.54 -0.77
N ASN A 149 -11.70 1.37 -0.32
CA ASN A 149 -12.30 0.04 -0.14
C ASN A 149 -12.41 -0.72 -1.47
N SER A 150 -12.81 -0.04 -2.55
CA SER A 150 -12.90 -0.63 -3.90
C SER A 150 -11.53 -1.10 -4.41
N VAL A 151 -10.52 -0.23 -4.30
CA VAL A 151 -9.13 -0.50 -4.72
C VAL A 151 -8.52 -1.65 -3.92
N ASN A 152 -8.73 -1.65 -2.60
CA ASN A 152 -8.21 -2.67 -1.69
C ASN A 152 -8.85 -4.04 -1.94
N HIS A 153 -10.17 -4.08 -2.14
CA HIS A 153 -10.88 -5.30 -2.50
C HIS A 153 -10.34 -5.87 -3.82
N TYR A 154 -10.30 -5.06 -4.89
CA TYR A 154 -9.80 -5.50 -6.19
C TYR A 154 -8.36 -6.01 -6.12
N SER A 155 -7.49 -5.30 -5.41
CA SER A 155 -6.09 -5.70 -5.25
C SER A 155 -5.95 -7.04 -4.53
N ARG A 156 -6.72 -7.28 -3.46
CA ARG A 156 -6.68 -8.55 -2.70
C ARG A 156 -7.23 -9.73 -3.49
N THR A 157 -8.26 -9.51 -4.31
CA THR A 157 -8.95 -10.57 -5.03
C THR A 157 -8.27 -10.96 -6.34
N TYR A 158 -7.68 -9.99 -7.07
CA TYR A 158 -7.23 -10.22 -8.45
C TYR A 158 -5.73 -9.96 -8.68
N ARG A 159 -5.01 -9.34 -7.74
CA ARG A 159 -3.55 -9.24 -7.84
C ARG A 159 -2.91 -10.39 -7.09
N VAL A 160 -2.83 -11.55 -7.73
CA VAL A 160 -1.90 -12.61 -7.33
C VAL A 160 -0.49 -12.06 -7.59
N ASN A 161 0.22 -11.70 -6.52
CA ASN A 161 1.46 -10.92 -6.57
C ASN A 161 2.72 -11.73 -6.94
N ASN A 162 2.61 -13.02 -7.26
CA ASN A 162 3.76 -13.92 -7.38
C ASN A 162 4.56 -13.73 -8.68
N ASP A 163 3.90 -13.55 -9.83
CA ASP A 163 4.57 -13.43 -11.14
C ASP A 163 5.56 -12.25 -11.19
N ARG A 164 5.32 -11.21 -10.39
CA ARG A 164 6.19 -10.04 -10.27
C ARG A 164 7.43 -10.26 -9.40
N VAL A 165 7.44 -11.28 -8.55
CA VAL A 165 8.60 -11.58 -7.69
C VAL A 165 9.69 -12.25 -8.52
N ASP A 166 9.31 -13.09 -9.48
CA ASP A 166 10.26 -13.73 -10.39
C ASP A 166 10.85 -12.71 -11.37
N ASP A 167 10.02 -11.87 -11.99
CA ASP A 167 10.49 -10.74 -12.83
C ASP A 167 11.46 -9.80 -12.06
N LEU A 168 11.14 -9.51 -10.80
CA LEU A 168 11.99 -8.68 -9.95
C LEU A 168 13.30 -9.38 -9.63
N ARG A 169 13.27 -10.69 -9.34
CA ARG A 169 14.47 -11.49 -9.09
C ARG A 169 15.36 -11.49 -10.32
N ASP A 170 14.80 -11.70 -11.50
CA ASP A 170 15.52 -11.67 -12.76
C ASP A 170 16.13 -10.29 -13.02
N TRP A 171 15.37 -9.21 -12.75
CA TRP A 171 15.89 -7.84 -12.87
C TRP A 171 17.08 -7.57 -11.94
N ILE A 172 17.01 -8.05 -10.68
CA ILE A 172 18.08 -7.94 -9.69
C ILE A 172 19.31 -8.73 -10.15
N HIS A 173 19.11 -9.99 -10.54
CA HIS A 173 20.16 -10.92 -10.95
C HIS A 173 20.88 -10.47 -12.22
N ALA A 174 20.15 -9.91 -13.19
CA ALA A 174 20.72 -9.33 -14.40
C ALA A 174 21.62 -8.10 -14.13
N ARG A 175 21.57 -7.54 -12.92
CA ARG A 175 22.35 -6.36 -12.50
C ARG A 175 23.20 -6.64 -11.28
N ALA A 176 23.34 -7.90 -10.88
CA ALA A 176 24.15 -8.27 -9.73
C ALA A 176 25.62 -7.88 -9.97
N PHE A 177 26.28 -7.37 -8.93
CA PHE A 177 27.70 -7.02 -8.98
C PHE A 177 28.55 -8.22 -9.40
N THR A 178 29.27 -8.04 -10.50
CA THR A 178 30.22 -9.01 -11.07
C THR A 178 31.66 -8.57 -10.86
N GLY A 179 31.89 -7.27 -10.63
CA GLY A 179 33.22 -6.68 -10.59
C GLY A 179 33.64 -6.07 -11.93
N GLU A 180 32.92 -6.34 -13.03
CA GLU A 180 33.24 -5.82 -14.36
C GLU A 180 32.53 -4.50 -14.69
N GLU A 181 31.62 -4.04 -13.83
CA GLU A 181 30.81 -2.84 -14.09
C GLU A 181 31.67 -1.58 -14.23
N GLN A 182 31.26 -0.67 -15.10
CA GLN A 182 31.94 0.62 -15.22
C GLN A 182 31.80 1.45 -13.93
N THR A 183 32.70 2.41 -13.72
CA THR A 183 32.78 3.19 -12.46
C THR A 183 31.45 3.84 -12.03
N THR A 184 30.67 4.34 -12.99
CA THR A 184 29.39 5.01 -12.75
C THR A 184 28.17 4.14 -13.04
N GLN A 185 28.37 2.90 -13.50
CA GLN A 185 27.27 1.98 -13.77
C GLN A 185 26.68 1.47 -12.46
N ALA A 186 25.35 1.51 -12.36
CA ALA A 186 24.63 1.00 -11.21
C ALA A 186 24.50 -0.52 -11.24
N PHE A 187 24.62 -1.14 -10.08
CA PHE A 187 24.45 -2.59 -9.88
C PHE A 187 23.77 -2.88 -8.56
N THR A 188 23.28 -4.11 -8.43
CA THR A 188 22.67 -4.65 -7.22
C THR A 188 23.66 -5.49 -6.43
N PHE A 189 23.52 -5.53 -5.12
CA PHE A 189 24.31 -6.37 -4.24
C PHE A 189 23.52 -6.75 -2.98
N GLY A 190 23.92 -7.82 -2.30
CA GLY A 190 23.28 -8.31 -1.08
C GLY A 190 24.29 -9.04 -0.19
N TRP A 191 23.87 -9.45 1.01
CA TRP A 191 24.73 -10.19 1.94
C TRP A 191 24.79 -11.68 1.60
N ASP A 192 23.64 -12.34 1.64
CA ASP A 192 23.50 -13.74 1.29
C ASP A 192 23.53 -13.89 -0.23
N LEU A 193 24.40 -14.79 -0.70
CA LEU A 193 24.61 -15.07 -2.11
C LEU A 193 24.25 -16.52 -2.41
N ASP A 194 23.70 -16.75 -3.59
CA ASP A 194 23.49 -18.10 -4.10
C ASP A 194 24.79 -18.72 -4.63
N ARG A 195 24.68 -19.92 -5.21
CA ARG A 195 25.83 -20.67 -5.73
C ARG A 195 26.51 -19.97 -6.91
N ASP A 196 25.80 -19.09 -7.59
CA ASP A 196 26.29 -18.32 -8.74
C ASP A 196 26.83 -16.94 -8.30
N GLY A 197 26.91 -16.69 -6.99
CA GLY A 197 27.37 -15.42 -6.42
C GLY A 197 26.35 -14.29 -6.54
N LYS A 198 25.10 -14.57 -6.92
CA LYS A 198 24.05 -13.55 -7.05
C LYS A 198 23.33 -13.33 -5.71
N PRO A 199 22.80 -12.13 -5.45
CA PRO A 199 22.03 -11.86 -4.24
C PRO A 199 20.82 -12.77 -4.08
N ILE A 200 20.66 -13.38 -2.91
CA ILE A 200 19.45 -14.12 -2.57
C ILE A 200 18.31 -13.14 -2.32
N VAL A 201 17.26 -13.23 -3.15
CA VAL A 201 16.09 -12.36 -3.05
C VAL A 201 15.03 -13.00 -2.16
N GLY A 202 14.84 -12.43 -0.97
CA GLY A 202 13.79 -12.83 -0.03
C GLY A 202 12.38 -12.48 -0.51
N ASN A 203 11.36 -13.04 0.14
CA ASN A 203 9.96 -12.75 -0.16
C ASN A 203 9.39 -11.61 0.72
N GLY A 204 10.23 -11.03 1.58
CA GLY A 204 9.85 -9.96 2.50
C GLY A 204 9.19 -10.42 3.79
N SER A 205 9.07 -11.73 4.04
CA SER A 205 8.63 -12.27 5.33
C SER A 205 9.76 -12.21 6.36
N ASP A 206 9.42 -12.32 7.64
CA ASP A 206 10.43 -12.28 8.72
C ASP A 206 11.45 -13.42 8.61
N LYS A 207 11.03 -14.57 8.06
CA LYS A 207 11.93 -15.72 7.83
C LYS A 207 12.82 -15.55 6.61
N ARG A 208 12.41 -14.73 5.64
CA ARG A 208 13.11 -14.51 4.37
C ARG A 208 13.00 -13.03 3.99
N PRO A 209 13.69 -12.15 4.74
CA PRO A 209 13.60 -10.72 4.52
C PRO A 209 14.12 -10.36 3.12
N PHE A 210 13.51 -9.37 2.50
CA PHE A 210 13.97 -8.80 1.25
C PHE A 210 15.02 -7.74 1.59
N VAL A 211 16.26 -7.90 1.13
CA VAL A 211 17.38 -6.97 1.39
C VAL A 211 18.25 -6.86 0.15
N ILE A 212 18.11 -5.77 -0.60
CA ILE A 212 18.88 -5.54 -1.83
C ILE A 212 19.44 -4.12 -1.86
N GLY A 213 20.76 -4.03 -1.99
CA GLY A 213 21.50 -2.78 -2.15
C GLY A 213 21.66 -2.38 -3.61
N LEU A 214 21.69 -1.07 -3.86
CA LEU A 214 21.92 -0.43 -5.14
C LEU A 214 23.03 0.62 -4.97
N THR A 215 24.05 0.58 -5.82
CA THR A 215 25.16 1.54 -5.79
C THR A 215 25.93 1.55 -7.12
N THR A 216 27.01 2.34 -7.19
CA THR A 216 28.01 2.31 -8.26
C THR A 216 29.41 2.26 -7.61
N LYS A 217 30.45 1.88 -8.36
CA LYS A 217 31.82 1.89 -7.82
C LYS A 217 32.23 3.29 -7.37
N ALA A 218 31.84 4.33 -8.12
CA ALA A 218 32.11 5.73 -7.78
C ALA A 218 31.54 6.13 -6.41
N LEU A 219 30.33 5.69 -6.08
CA LEU A 219 29.69 5.99 -4.79
C LEU A 219 30.43 5.29 -3.64
N ILE A 220 30.79 4.01 -3.82
CA ILE A 220 31.53 3.23 -2.81
C ILE A 220 32.92 3.80 -2.57
N GLN A 221 33.63 4.21 -3.62
CA GLN A 221 34.98 4.79 -3.52
C GLN A 221 35.04 6.10 -2.72
N ARG A 222 33.90 6.78 -2.48
CA ARG A 222 33.86 7.95 -1.60
C ARG A 222 34.30 7.63 -0.17
N LEU A 223 34.10 6.39 0.27
CA LEU A 223 34.51 5.92 1.59
C LEU A 223 36.02 5.66 1.71
N MET A 224 36.82 5.86 0.65
CA MET A 224 38.28 5.72 0.70
C MET A 224 39.01 6.87 1.43
N VAL A 225 38.28 7.89 1.86
CA VAL A 225 38.85 9.00 2.65
C VAL A 225 39.19 8.52 4.08
N PRO A 226 40.10 9.20 4.80
CA PRO A 226 40.43 8.83 6.17
C PRO A 226 39.19 8.76 7.08
N PRO A 227 39.09 7.79 8.00
CA PRO A 227 37.90 7.60 8.85
C PRO A 227 37.60 8.78 9.77
N GLU A 228 38.60 9.62 10.10
CA GLU A 228 38.44 10.87 10.84
C GLU A 228 37.77 12.00 10.03
N SER A 229 37.70 11.85 8.71
CA SER A 229 37.30 12.93 7.80
C SER A 229 35.85 12.87 7.36
N PHE A 230 35.10 11.85 7.80
CA PHE A 230 33.69 11.70 7.43
C PHE A 230 32.84 11.12 8.56
N ILE A 231 31.53 11.32 8.43
CA ILE A 231 30.50 10.68 9.25
C ILE A 231 29.70 9.78 8.33
N LEU A 232 29.55 8.50 8.67
CA LEU A 232 28.67 7.59 7.95
C LEU A 232 27.23 7.78 8.42
N HIS A 233 26.35 8.13 7.51
CA HIS A 233 24.92 8.30 7.76
C HIS A 233 24.16 7.06 7.34
N VAL A 234 23.24 6.63 8.20
CA VAL A 234 22.26 5.57 7.91
C VAL A 234 20.89 6.09 8.31
N ASP A 235 19.98 6.18 7.35
CA ASP A 235 18.65 6.75 7.58
C ASP A 235 17.56 5.90 6.89
N GLY A 236 16.44 5.69 7.57
CA GLY A 236 15.30 4.93 7.07
C GLY A 236 14.23 5.83 6.48
N THR A 237 13.89 5.65 5.20
CA THR A 237 12.84 6.46 4.55
C THR A 237 11.80 5.62 3.84
N TYR A 238 10.53 5.95 4.11
CA TYR A 238 9.35 5.21 3.68
C TYR A 238 8.71 5.78 2.40
N LYS A 239 9.21 6.93 1.89
CA LYS A 239 8.58 7.69 0.79
C LYS A 239 9.25 7.56 -0.56
N MET A 240 10.33 6.78 -0.67
CA MET A 240 11.15 6.74 -1.89
C MET A 240 10.76 5.65 -2.90
N ASN A 241 9.83 4.74 -2.57
CA ASN A 241 9.31 3.79 -3.55
C ASN A 241 7.79 3.75 -3.56
N PHE A 242 7.24 3.37 -4.72
CA PHE A 242 5.80 3.31 -4.95
C PHE A 242 5.07 2.35 -3.98
N ARG A 243 5.76 1.33 -3.48
CA ARG A 243 5.20 0.27 -2.63
C ARG A 243 5.39 0.52 -1.12
N GLU A 244 5.93 1.68 -0.74
CA GLU A 244 6.20 2.07 0.65
C GLU A 244 7.10 1.08 1.42
N TYR A 245 7.92 0.29 0.71
CA TYR A 245 8.98 -0.46 1.38
C TYR A 245 9.94 0.53 2.07
N PRO A 246 10.45 0.22 3.26
CA PRO A 246 11.53 0.99 3.83
C PRO A 246 12.73 1.00 2.88
N VAL A 247 13.29 2.18 2.66
CA VAL A 247 14.58 2.33 1.97
C VAL A 247 15.58 2.85 2.97
N LEU A 248 16.63 2.07 3.22
CA LEU A 248 17.76 2.51 4.01
C LEU A 248 18.71 3.29 3.10
N VAL A 249 18.86 4.57 3.38
CA VAL A 249 19.83 5.44 2.72
C VAL A 249 21.13 5.38 3.48
N VAL A 250 22.20 5.00 2.80
CA VAL A 250 23.55 5.09 3.34
C VAL A 250 24.31 6.16 2.59
N GLY A 251 24.85 7.12 3.32
CA GLY A 251 25.65 8.21 2.77
C GLY A 251 26.77 8.59 3.70
N MET A 252 27.61 9.52 3.27
CA MET A 252 28.64 10.09 4.11
C MET A 252 28.57 11.62 4.06
N SER A 253 28.79 12.25 5.20
CA SER A 253 29.05 13.70 5.24
C SER A 253 30.54 13.95 5.31
N ASP A 254 31.04 14.83 4.46
CA ASP A 254 32.44 15.27 4.46
C ASP A 254 32.68 16.41 5.47
N ARG A 255 33.94 16.85 5.57
CA ARG A 255 34.35 17.98 6.43
C ARG A 255 33.71 19.32 6.04
N SER A 256 33.23 19.44 4.81
CA SER A 256 32.53 20.63 4.31
C SER A 256 31.02 20.58 4.63
N ARG A 257 30.56 19.56 5.37
CA ARG A 257 29.15 19.31 5.72
C ARG A 257 28.30 18.98 4.49
N GLY A 258 28.92 18.53 3.40
CA GLY A 258 28.23 18.03 2.23
C GLY A 258 27.86 16.57 2.42
N PHE A 259 26.58 16.22 2.20
CA PHE A 259 26.11 14.84 2.19
C PHE A 259 26.30 14.23 0.81
N HIS A 260 26.89 13.03 0.77
CA HIS A 260 27.14 12.26 -0.44
C HIS A 260 26.54 10.88 -0.32
N LEU A 261 25.68 10.51 -1.26
CA LEU A 261 25.12 9.17 -1.32
C LEU A 261 26.23 8.12 -1.51
N VAL A 262 26.10 6.99 -0.81
CA VAL A 262 26.98 5.82 -0.95
C VAL A 262 26.20 4.61 -1.46
N ALA A 263 25.05 4.30 -0.86
CA ALA A 263 24.20 3.20 -1.29
C ALA A 263 22.75 3.41 -0.88
N LEU A 264 21.84 2.73 -1.58
CA LEU A 264 20.43 2.61 -1.20
C LEU A 264 20.13 1.13 -0.97
N PHE A 265 19.50 0.78 0.14
CA PHE A 265 18.98 -0.57 0.34
C PHE A 265 17.45 -0.55 0.37
N ILE A 266 16.84 -1.42 -0.41
CA ILE A 266 15.42 -1.72 -0.30
C ILE A 266 15.30 -2.87 0.69
N VAL A 267 14.62 -2.63 1.82
CA VAL A 267 14.47 -3.61 2.89
C VAL A 267 13.00 -3.87 3.19
N SER A 268 12.65 -5.08 3.63
CA SER A 268 11.28 -5.41 4.03
C SER A 268 10.92 -4.98 5.46
N GLN A 269 11.90 -4.87 6.35
CA GLN A 269 11.74 -4.45 7.75
C GLN A 269 12.94 -3.62 8.20
N GLU A 270 12.76 -2.81 9.25
CA GLU A 270 13.82 -2.04 9.91
C GLU A 270 14.25 -2.68 11.23
N THR A 271 14.50 -3.99 11.21
CA THR A 271 15.03 -4.73 12.37
C THR A 271 16.54 -4.85 12.29
N GLN A 272 17.19 -5.12 13.44
CA GLN A 272 18.64 -5.32 13.49
C GLN A 272 19.06 -6.46 12.54
N ASP A 273 18.31 -7.57 12.55
CA ASP A 273 18.57 -8.75 11.71
C ASP A 273 18.50 -8.47 10.21
N VAL A 274 17.90 -7.36 9.80
CA VAL A 274 17.82 -6.91 8.40
C VAL A 274 18.87 -5.84 8.09
N ILE A 275 19.02 -4.85 8.97
CA ILE A 275 19.95 -3.73 8.78
C ILE A 275 21.40 -4.21 8.87
N GLN A 276 21.71 -5.13 9.79
CA GLN A 276 23.07 -5.62 9.99
C GLN A 276 23.61 -6.34 8.73
N PRO A 277 22.91 -7.33 8.12
CA PRO A 277 23.35 -7.89 6.84
C PRO A 277 23.51 -6.84 5.73
N ALA A 278 22.63 -5.84 5.63
CA ALA A 278 22.78 -4.77 4.64
C ALA A 278 24.10 -4.01 4.81
N LEU A 279 24.46 -3.66 6.04
CA LEU A 279 25.72 -2.98 6.36
C LEU A 279 26.95 -3.90 6.19
N MET A 280 26.82 -5.19 6.50
CA MET A 280 27.88 -6.18 6.23
C MET A 280 28.13 -6.33 4.72
N ALA A 281 27.06 -6.33 3.91
CA ALA A 281 27.15 -6.34 2.45
C ALA A 281 27.88 -5.10 1.92
N LEU A 282 27.59 -3.92 2.48
CA LEU A 282 28.29 -2.68 2.14
C LEU A 282 29.80 -2.78 2.45
N ARG A 283 30.15 -3.23 3.67
CA ARG A 283 31.53 -3.39 4.09
C ARG A 283 32.30 -4.37 3.20
N ARG A 284 31.68 -5.51 2.86
CA ARG A 284 32.25 -6.50 1.94
C ARG A 284 32.46 -5.92 0.53
N LEU A 285 31.45 -5.22 0.01
CA LEU A 285 31.51 -4.60 -1.30
C LEU A 285 32.62 -3.53 -1.38
N HIS A 286 32.79 -2.72 -0.32
CA HIS A 286 33.89 -1.77 -0.24
C HIS A 286 35.25 -2.46 -0.37
N PHE A 287 35.45 -3.57 0.34
CA PHE A 287 36.67 -4.37 0.23
C PHE A 287 36.85 -4.91 -1.19
N TRP A 288 35.82 -5.48 -1.80
CA TRP A 288 35.90 -6.00 -3.18
C TRP A 288 36.27 -4.94 -4.21
N ILE A 289 35.79 -3.70 -4.06
CA ILE A 289 36.04 -2.61 -5.02
C ILE A 289 37.39 -1.94 -4.77
N THR A 290 37.80 -1.78 -3.52
CA THR A 290 38.95 -0.93 -3.15
C THR A 290 40.16 -1.71 -2.67
N SER A 291 40.00 -3.01 -2.39
CA SER A 291 40.98 -3.86 -1.69
C SER A 291 41.40 -3.30 -0.32
N ARG A 292 40.52 -2.53 0.34
CA ARG A 292 40.73 -1.94 1.66
C ARG A 292 39.56 -2.25 2.59
N GLU A 293 39.87 -2.57 3.84
CA GLU A 293 38.84 -2.67 4.88
C GLU A 293 38.14 -1.32 5.08
N LEU A 294 36.82 -1.34 5.17
CA LEU A 294 36.05 -0.14 5.51
C LEU A 294 36.15 0.11 7.01
N VAL A 295 36.86 1.17 7.39
CA VAL A 295 36.96 1.64 8.77
C VAL A 295 36.03 2.83 8.94
N VAL A 296 35.17 2.80 9.96
CA VAL A 296 34.22 3.88 10.27
C VAL A 296 34.45 4.32 11.71
N LYS A 297 34.75 5.60 11.89
CA LYS A 297 34.98 6.20 13.21
C LYS A 297 33.74 6.91 13.75
N TYR A 298 32.97 7.54 12.87
CA TYR A 298 31.78 8.28 13.23
C TYR A 298 30.58 7.77 12.44
N THR A 299 29.49 7.46 13.14
CA THR A 299 28.21 7.15 12.53
C THR A 299 27.15 8.14 12.99
N MET A 300 26.15 8.37 12.15
CA MET A 300 24.96 9.10 12.51
C MET A 300 23.75 8.36 11.97
N ALA A 301 22.82 8.06 12.86
CA ALA A 301 21.62 7.33 12.53
C ALA A 301 20.43 7.91 13.29
N ASP A 302 19.25 7.37 13.04
CA ASP A 302 18.11 7.64 13.87
C ASP A 302 18.36 7.17 15.30
N ALA A 303 17.66 7.80 16.23
CA ALA A 303 17.56 7.31 17.60
C ALA A 303 16.63 6.07 17.63
N ASP A 304 17.01 5.05 16.87
CA ASP A 304 16.39 3.74 16.73
C ASP A 304 17.37 2.65 17.20
N GLN A 305 16.87 1.70 17.99
CA GLN A 305 17.70 0.70 18.63
C GLN A 305 18.27 -0.32 17.63
N ALA A 306 17.50 -0.66 16.59
CA ALA A 306 17.92 -1.64 15.59
C ALA A 306 19.07 -1.09 14.73
N GLN A 307 18.97 0.18 14.30
CA GLN A 307 20.05 0.86 13.59
C GLN A 307 21.32 0.97 14.45
N PHE A 308 21.18 1.39 15.72
CA PHE A 308 22.32 1.52 16.64
C PHE A 308 23.04 0.18 16.86
N ASN A 309 22.28 -0.88 17.13
CA ASN A 309 22.86 -2.21 17.36
C ASN A 309 23.54 -2.75 16.10
N ALA A 310 22.92 -2.60 14.94
CA ALA A 310 23.49 -3.05 13.67
C ALA A 310 24.80 -2.33 13.35
N LEU A 311 24.84 -1.00 13.50
CA LEU A 311 26.07 -0.21 13.31
C LEU A 311 27.19 -0.63 14.26
N SER A 312 26.85 -0.82 15.54
CA SER A 312 27.79 -1.27 16.56
C SER A 312 28.32 -2.67 16.26
N ALA A 313 27.48 -3.59 15.79
CA ALA A 313 27.89 -4.94 15.44
C ALA A 313 28.82 -4.97 14.21
N VAL A 314 28.56 -4.15 13.18
CA VAL A 314 29.32 -4.19 11.92
C VAL A 314 30.63 -3.40 11.99
N PHE A 315 30.63 -2.24 12.66
CA PHE A 315 31.75 -1.30 12.66
C PHE A 315 32.40 -1.11 14.04
N GLY A 316 31.79 -1.59 15.13
CA GLY A 316 32.26 -1.35 16.49
C GLY A 316 33.44 -2.21 16.96
N GLY A 317 33.82 -3.25 16.21
CA GLY A 317 34.83 -4.24 16.65
C GLY A 317 36.22 -3.67 16.98
N ALA A 318 36.59 -2.51 16.43
CA ALA A 318 37.86 -1.84 16.74
C ALA A 318 37.83 -0.96 18.00
N GLY A 319 36.68 -0.84 18.68
CA GLY A 319 36.52 0.00 19.88
C GLY A 319 36.63 1.51 19.65
N GLN A 320 36.71 1.96 18.39
CA GLN A 320 36.90 3.35 18.00
C GLN A 320 35.63 4.00 17.41
N LEU A 321 34.53 3.25 17.33
CA LEU A 321 33.27 3.74 16.77
C LEU A 321 32.57 4.68 17.74
N GLN A 322 32.31 5.90 17.31
CA GLN A 322 31.48 6.87 18.01
C GLN A 322 30.18 7.08 17.24
N THR A 323 29.05 6.71 17.87
CA THR A 323 27.72 6.95 17.29
C THR A 323 27.19 8.30 17.75
N LEU A 324 26.82 9.13 16.78
CA LEU A 324 26.24 10.45 16.96
C LEU A 324 24.73 10.37 16.74
N MET A 325 23.97 11.19 17.46
CA MET A 325 22.55 11.35 17.17
C MET A 325 22.32 12.44 16.12
N CYS A 326 21.44 12.18 15.17
CA CYS A 326 21.02 13.19 14.20
C CYS A 326 20.27 14.34 14.90
N PHE A 327 20.84 15.55 14.86
CA PHE A 327 20.22 16.73 15.48
C PHE A 327 18.81 16.99 14.95
N PHE A 328 18.59 16.82 13.64
CA PHE A 328 17.25 16.97 13.06
C PHE A 328 16.24 15.99 13.67
N HIS A 329 16.60 14.71 13.82
CA HIS A 329 15.69 13.71 14.42
C HIS A 329 15.48 13.93 15.92
N VAL A 330 16.51 14.39 16.64
CA VAL A 330 16.35 14.84 18.03
C VAL A 330 15.34 15.97 18.09
N MET A 331 15.52 17.00 17.26
CA MET A 331 14.61 18.15 17.22
C MET A 331 13.21 17.73 16.83
N GLU A 332 13.04 16.91 15.80
CA GLU A 332 11.73 16.43 15.35
C GLU A 332 10.99 15.65 16.45
N LYS A 333 11.69 14.76 17.18
CA LYS A 333 11.13 14.05 18.34
C LYS A 333 10.75 15.03 19.46
N VAL A 334 11.60 16.01 19.75
CA VAL A 334 11.32 17.06 20.75
C VAL A 334 10.09 17.89 20.34
N TYR A 335 9.99 18.33 19.08
CA TYR A 335 8.82 19.05 18.57
C TYR A 335 7.54 18.24 18.69
N LYS A 336 7.56 16.96 18.30
CA LYS A 336 6.41 16.05 18.43
C LYS A 336 5.98 15.89 19.89
N ALA A 337 6.92 15.81 20.82
CA ALA A 337 6.65 15.65 22.25
C ALA A 337 6.06 16.91 22.90
N ILE A 338 6.50 18.10 22.49
CA ILE A 338 6.13 19.36 23.16
C ILE A 338 4.76 19.93 22.71
N LYS A 339 4.15 19.42 21.62
CA LYS A 339 2.87 19.87 21.00
C LYS A 339 2.81 21.35 20.55
N SER A 340 3.55 22.26 21.19
CA SER A 340 3.65 23.70 20.89
C SER A 340 5.05 24.21 21.23
N PRO A 341 6.02 24.16 20.29
CA PRO A 341 7.36 24.68 20.54
C PRO A 341 7.36 26.21 20.75
N PRO A 342 8.30 26.76 21.54
CA PRO A 342 8.43 28.20 21.70
C PRO A 342 8.73 28.88 20.34
N ARG A 343 8.14 30.05 20.10
CA ARG A 343 8.27 30.78 18.81
C ARG A 343 9.72 31.04 18.37
N SER A 344 10.67 31.06 19.31
CA SER A 344 12.09 31.27 19.05
C SER A 344 12.82 30.12 18.34
N TRP A 345 12.16 28.96 18.16
CA TRP A 345 12.78 27.76 17.58
C TRP A 345 12.44 27.56 16.11
N ARG A 346 11.68 28.46 15.45
CA ARG A 346 11.51 28.38 13.99
C ARG A 346 12.76 28.93 13.31
N VAL A 347 13.61 28.03 12.82
CA VAL A 347 14.66 28.39 11.86
C VAL A 347 13.97 28.80 10.55
N GLN A 348 14.37 29.96 10.00
CA GLN A 348 13.88 30.51 8.74
C GLN A 348 14.23 29.62 7.54
#